data_AF-A0A378QPA4-F1
#
_entry.id   AF-A0A378QPA4-F1
#
_cell.length_a   1.000
_cell.length_b   1.000
_cell.length_c   1.000
_cell.angle_alpha   90.00
_cell.angle_beta   90.00
_cell.angle_gamma   90.00
#
_symmetry.space_group_name_H-M   'P 1'
#
loop_
_entity.id
_entity.type
_entity.pdbx_description
1 polymer ?
#
loop_
_entity_poly.entity_id
_entity_poly.type
_entity_poly.pdbx_seq_one_letter_code
_entity_poly.pdbx_strand_id
1 'polypeptide(L)'
;MLSTTLQNIFQNVELVRIGINLLQNPHIIANRLSGGQNLYKIKLRSAGYRLVYQVEDDKVMVFVIAVGKREKNAVYDTAEERLAERQSDNQDTQSAK
;
A
#
# COMPACT_ATOMS: atom_id res chain seq x y z
N MET A 1 8.33 -11.77 26.21
CA MET A 1 7.32 -11.74 25.13
C MET A 1 6.44 -10.51 25.32
N LEU A 2 6.87 -9.35 24.83
CA LEU A 2 5.94 -8.22 24.74
C LEU A 2 4.92 -8.61 23.68
N SER A 3 3.68 -8.75 24.16
CA SER A 3 2.54 -9.26 23.43
C SER A 3 2.46 -8.63 22.04
N THR A 4 2.27 -9.46 21.02
CA THR A 4 2.03 -9.10 19.61
C THR A 4 1.05 -7.93 19.47
N THR A 5 0.15 -7.76 20.44
CA THR A 5 -0.76 -6.62 20.59
C THR A 5 -0.05 -5.26 20.62
N LEU A 6 1.05 -5.10 21.37
CA LEU A 6 1.80 -3.84 21.42
C LEU A 6 2.51 -3.55 20.10
N GLN A 7 3.07 -4.58 19.47
CA GLN A 7 3.66 -4.46 18.14
C GLN A 7 2.60 -4.00 17.12
N ASN A 8 1.40 -4.59 17.17
CA ASN A 8 0.28 -4.26 16.29
C ASN A 8 -0.24 -2.83 16.52
N ILE A 9 -0.36 -2.41 17.78
CA ILE A 9 -0.76 -1.03 18.11
C ILE A 9 0.25 -0.02 17.55
N PHE A 10 1.55 -0.29 17.73
CA PHE A 10 2.60 0.58 17.19
C PHE A 10 2.54 0.67 15.66
N GLN A 11 2.33 -0.46 14.97
CA GLN A 11 2.15 -0.47 13.51
C GLN A 11 0.94 0.36 13.08
N ASN A 12 -0.20 0.21 13.75
CA ASN A 12 -1.43 0.93 13.42
C ASN A 12 -1.25 2.46 13.56
N VAL A 13 -0.57 2.92 14.62
CA VAL A 13 -0.29 4.35 14.82
C VAL A 13 0.66 4.89 13.74
N GLU A 14 1.67 4.12 13.34
CA GLU A 14 2.60 4.51 12.27
C GLU A 14 1.88 4.61 10.91
N LEU A 15 0.94 3.70 10.65
CA LEU A 15 0.11 3.69 9.44
C LEU A 15 -0.78 4.94 9.36
N VAL A 16 -1.43 5.32 10.47
CA VAL A 16 -2.30 6.52 10.52
C VAL A 16 -1.49 7.78 10.24
N ARG A 17 -0.28 7.89 10.80
CA ARG A 17 0.60 9.05 10.56
C ARG A 17 1.04 9.13 9.09
N ILE A 18 1.31 8.00 8.45
CA ILE A 18 1.63 7.95 7.03
C ILE A 18 0.47 8.46 6.19
N GLY A 19 -0.76 8.04 6.50
CA GLY A 19 -1.97 8.48 5.79
C GLY A 19 -2.08 9.99 5.70
N ILE A 20 -1.87 10.71 6.82
CA ILE A 20 -1.92 12.19 6.85
C ILE A 20 -0.89 12.82 5.92
N ASN A 21 0.34 12.29 5.88
CA ASN A 21 1.39 12.80 5.01
C ASN A 21 1.10 12.53 3.53
N LEU A 22 0.52 11.36 3.22
CA LEU A 22 0.16 10.99 1.85
C LEU A 22 -1.00 11.81 1.29
N LEU A 23 -1.90 12.33 2.13
CA LEU A 23 -2.94 13.26 1.68
C LEU A 23 -2.38 14.60 1.20
N GLN A 24 -1.23 15.04 1.72
CA GLN A 24 -0.61 16.30 1.34
C GLN A 24 0.24 16.20 0.07
N ASN A 25 0.97 15.09 -0.08
CA ASN A 25 1.78 14.83 -1.27
C ASN A 25 1.81 13.32 -1.58
N PRO A 26 0.80 12.80 -2.31
CA PRO A 26 0.68 11.38 -2.57
C PRO A 26 1.73 10.86 -3.57
N HIS A 27 2.21 11.71 -4.50
CA HIS A 27 3.14 11.33 -5.57
C HIS A 27 4.61 11.55 -5.21
N ILE A 28 5.16 10.69 -4.35
CA ILE A 28 6.57 10.75 -4.01
C ILE A 28 7.38 9.99 -5.07
N ILE A 29 7.89 10.69 -6.08
CA ILE A 29 8.59 10.09 -7.24
C ILE A 29 9.74 9.15 -6.85
N ALA A 30 10.51 9.50 -5.83
CA ALA A 30 11.60 8.66 -5.32
C ALA A 30 11.14 7.29 -4.79
N ASN A 31 9.86 7.17 -4.46
CA ASN A 31 9.23 5.96 -3.93
C ASN A 31 8.50 5.14 -5.00
N ARG A 32 8.47 5.58 -6.26
CA ARG A 32 7.73 4.92 -7.34
C ARG A 32 8.25 3.49 -7.56
N LEU A 33 7.32 2.55 -7.76
CA LEU A 33 7.64 1.18 -8.17
C LEU A 33 7.84 1.11 -9.69
N SER A 34 8.88 0.40 -10.12
CA SER A 34 9.07 0.00 -11.51
C SER A 34 8.06 -1.09 -11.85
N GLY A 35 7.30 -0.93 -12.94
CA GLY A 35 6.36 -1.95 -13.42
C GLY A 35 4.87 -1.64 -13.19
N GLY A 36 4.50 -0.54 -12.53
CA GLY A 36 3.09 -0.16 -12.42
C GLY A 36 2.83 1.34 -12.44
N GLN A 37 1.57 1.71 -12.74
CA GLN A 37 1.11 3.08 -12.83
C GLN A 37 0.70 3.60 -11.46
N ASN A 38 1.21 4.78 -11.07
CA ASN A 38 0.90 5.44 -9.80
C ASN A 38 1.08 4.56 -8.54
N LEU A 39 2.02 3.61 -8.59
CA LEU A 39 2.37 2.74 -7.47
C LEU A 39 3.64 3.22 -6.76
N TYR A 40 3.60 3.21 -5.43
CA TYR A 40 4.65 3.74 -4.57
C TYR A 40 4.89 2.84 -3.36
N LYS A 41 6.08 2.92 -2.76
CA LYS A 41 6.44 2.18 -1.54
C LYS A 41 6.95 3.06 -0.41
N ILE A 42 6.59 2.71 0.83
CA ILE A 42 7.16 3.29 2.05
C ILE A 42 7.89 2.20 2.83
N LYS A 43 9.09 2.52 3.33
CA LYS A 43 9.91 1.62 4.13
C LYS A 43 9.75 1.94 5.62
N LEU A 44 8.98 1.13 6.33
CA LEU A 44 8.81 1.19 7.78
C LEU A 44 9.99 0.50 8.48
N ARG A 45 11.12 1.20 8.60
CA ARG A 45 12.40 0.58 9.01
C ARG A 45 12.41 0.09 10.45
N SER A 46 11.86 0.88 11.37
CA SER A 46 11.72 0.56 12.80
C SER A 46 10.92 -0.73 13.01
N ALA A 47 9.86 -0.89 12.22
CA ALA A 47 8.99 -2.05 12.25
C ALA A 47 9.57 -3.28 11.53
N GLY A 48 10.43 -3.06 10.54
CA GLY A 48 10.82 -4.10 9.59
C GLY A 48 9.73 -4.43 8.57
N TYR A 49 8.94 -3.43 8.14
CA TYR A 49 7.81 -3.59 7.21
C TYR A 49 8.01 -2.78 5.91
N ARG A 50 7.19 -3.09 4.90
CA ARG A 50 6.98 -2.24 3.72
C ARG A 50 5.48 -2.03 3.53
N LEU A 51 5.12 -0.80 3.14
CA LEU A 51 3.77 -0.43 2.72
C LEU A 51 3.81 -0.13 1.23
N VAL A 52 2.87 -0.68 0.48
CA VAL A 52 2.68 -0.39 -0.95
C VAL A 52 1.32 0.28 -1.12
N TYR A 53 1.31 1.42 -1.83
CA TYR A 53 0.09 2.16 -2.09
C TYR A 53 -0.03 2.61 -3.54
N GLN A 54 -1.28 2.77 -3.99
CA GLN A 54 -1.64 3.35 -5.28
C GLN A 54 -2.32 4.70 -5.07
N VAL A 55 -2.08 5.62 -6.00
CA VAL A 55 -2.78 6.91 -6.06
C VAL A 55 -3.71 6.95 -7.27
N GLU A 56 -4.99 7.19 -7.02
CA GLU A 56 -5.97 7.54 -8.05
C GLU A 56 -6.12 9.07 -8.05
N ASP A 57 -5.73 9.76 -9.12
CA ASP A 57 -5.72 11.23 -9.18
C ASP A 57 -7.14 11.84 -9.15
N ASP A 58 -8.11 11.12 -9.74
CA ASP A 58 -9.49 11.58 -9.94
C ASP A 58 -10.33 11.57 -8.65
N LYS A 59 -9.85 10.88 -7.62
CA LYS A 59 -10.48 10.75 -6.31
C LYS A 59 -9.34 10.80 -5.31
N VAL A 60 -9.18 11.86 -4.51
CA VAL A 60 -8.09 11.97 -3.51
C VAL A 60 -8.19 10.80 -2.50
N MET A 61 -7.62 9.66 -2.87
CA MET A 61 -7.85 8.35 -2.25
C MET A 61 -6.55 7.55 -2.36
N VAL A 62 -6.03 7.16 -1.21
CA VAL A 62 -4.82 6.34 -1.10
C VAL A 62 -5.24 4.91 -0.77
N PHE A 63 -5.00 3.99 -1.70
CA PHE A 63 -5.27 2.57 -1.47
C PHE A 63 -4.02 1.88 -0.95
N VAL A 64 -4.09 1.40 0.29
CA VAL A 64 -3.07 0.51 0.85
C VAL A 64 -3.33 -0.89 0.31
N ILE A 65 -2.50 -1.33 -0.65
CA ILE A 65 -2.67 -2.62 -1.35
C ILE A 65 -2.20 -3.78 -0.46
N ALA A 66 -1.04 -3.62 0.18
CA ALA A 66 -0.47 -4.61 1.07
C ALA A 66 0.43 -3.98 2.14
N VAL A 67 0.43 -4.59 3.32
CA VAL A 67 1.35 -4.30 4.44
C VAL A 67 1.86 -5.63 4.96
N GLY A 68 3.18 -5.77 5.06
CA GLY A 68 3.78 -6.97 5.63
C GLY A 68 5.26 -6.84 5.95
N LYS A 69 5.79 -7.89 6.59
CA LYS A 69 7.19 -7.98 7.03
C LYS A 69 8.15 -7.92 5.85
N ARG A 70 9.38 -7.48 6.08
CA ARG A 70 10.46 -7.43 5.08
C ARG A 70 11.05 -8.80 4.76
N GLU A 71 10.20 -9.73 4.35
CA GLU A 71 10.58 -11.09 3.99
C GLU A 71 10.68 -11.19 2.46
N LYS A 72 11.90 -10.92 1.96
CA LYS A 72 12.21 -10.91 0.52
C LYS A 72 11.16 -10.13 -0.29
N ASN A 73 10.45 -10.82 -1.19
CA ASN A 73 9.44 -10.27 -2.10
C ASN A 73 7.99 -10.53 -1.66
N ALA A 74 7.74 -11.23 -0.55
CA ALA A 74 6.40 -11.70 -0.20
C ALA A 74 5.32 -10.61 -0.22
N VAL A 75 5.62 -9.41 0.30
CA VAL A 75 4.68 -8.28 0.30
C VAL A 75 4.40 -7.74 -1.10
N TYR A 76 5.37 -7.82 -2.01
CA TYR A 76 5.18 -7.42 -3.39
C TYR A 76 4.37 -8.46 -4.15
N ASP A 77 4.64 -9.75 -3.93
CA ASP A 77 3.90 -10.86 -4.54
C ASP A 77 2.42 -10.79 -4.15
N THR A 78 2.14 -10.58 -2.84
CA THR A 78 0.77 -10.34 -2.34
C THR A 78 0.14 -9.06 -2.91
N ALA A 79 0.93 -8.00 -3.15
CA ALA A 79 0.41 -6.78 -3.74
C ALA A 79 0.04 -6.97 -5.21
N GLU A 80 0.83 -7.75 -5.96
CA GLU A 80 0.59 -8.07 -7.36
C GLU A 80 -0.68 -8.92 -7.53
N GLU A 81 -0.86 -9.95 -6.70
CA GLU A 81 -2.08 -10.77 -6.65
C GLU A 81 -3.34 -9.93 -6.43
N ARG A 82 -3.35 -9.08 -5.39
CA ARG A 82 -4.49 -8.18 -5.09
C ARG A 82 -4.75 -7.12 -6.15
N LEU A 83 -3.71 -6.68 -6.86
CA LEU A 83 -3.86 -5.77 -7.99
C LEU A 83 -4.50 -6.48 -9.19
N ALA A 84 -4.13 -7.73 -9.45
CA ALA A 84 -4.73 -8.53 -10.52
C ALA A 84 -6.22 -8.80 -10.24
N GLU A 85 -6.59 -9.16 -9.00
CA GLU A 85 -7.99 -9.33 -8.58
C GLU A 85 -8.82 -8.06 -8.78
N ARG A 86 -8.28 -6.89 -8.40
CA ARG A 86 -8.97 -5.61 -8.59
C ARG A 86 -9.17 -5.25 -10.07
N GLN A 87 -8.29 -5.72 -10.95
CA GLN A 87 -8.42 -5.50 -12.40
C GLN A 87 -9.55 -6.34 -13.01
N SER A 88 -9.82 -7.55 -12.50
CA SER A 88 -10.98 -8.34 -12.93
C SER A 88 -12.30 -7.69 -12.50
N ASP A 89 -12.40 -7.21 -11.27
CA ASP A 89 -13.65 -6.60 -10.75
C ASP A 89 -14.06 -5.32 -11.51
N ASN A 90 -13.08 -4.58 -12.02
CA ASN A 90 -13.34 -3.35 -12.76
C ASN A 90 -13.76 -3.57 -14.23
N GLN A 91 -13.48 -4.73 -14.83
CA GLN A 91 -13.89 -5.02 -16.22
C GLN A 91 -15.37 -5.44 -16.30
N ASP A 92 -15.90 -6.12 -15.28
CA ASP A 92 -17.33 -6.54 -15.26
C ASP A 92 -18.28 -5.34 -15.13
N THR A 93 -17.83 -4.25 -14.53
CA THR A 93 -18.63 -3.01 -14.39
C THR A 93 -18.68 -2.19 -15.69
N GLN A 94 -17.78 -2.44 -16.67
CA GLN A 94 -17.73 -1.72 -17.95
C GLN A 94 -18.54 -2.38 -19.08
N SER A 95 -19.12 -3.57 -18.86
CA SER A 95 -19.96 -4.26 -19.86
C SER A 95 -21.47 -3.96 -19.72
N ALA A 96 -21.88 -3.21 -18.69
CA ALA A 96 -23.28 -2.85 -18.44
C ALA A 96 -23.63 -1.39 -18.83
N LYS A 97 -22.90 -0.80 -19.79
CA LYS A 97 -23.22 0.51 -20.37
C LYS A 97 -23.33 0.44 -21.88
#